data_AF-A0A7W9Q1X3-F1
#
_entry.id   AF-A0A7W9Q1X3-F1
#
_cell.length_a   1.000
_cell.length_b   1.000
_cell.length_c   1.000
_cell.angle_alpha   90.00
_cell.angle_beta   90.00
_cell.angle_gamma   90.00
#
_symmetry.space_group_name_H-M   'P 1'
#
loop_
_entity.id
_entity.type
_entity.pdbx_description
1 polymer ?
#
loop_
_entity_poly.entity_id
_entity_poly.type
_entity_poly.pdbx_seq_one_letter_code
_entity_poly.pdbx_strand_id
1 'polypeptide(L)'
;MKHLKALRNGVVGAAAVALLAAGTTTAQADPGNPTVGYGYPNYARQVACVQFFVNWYTGMRIAVDGKFGPQTGAGVKRLQEISNRTWATQELDVDGVFGPRTGQVVLTHAKNDRGMDQIRAASCSHAVPSYSVVY
;
A
#
# COMPACT_ATOMS: atom_id res chain seq x y z
N MET A 1 38.57 -53.14 -1.93
CA MET A 1 38.38 -53.50 -3.36
C MET A 1 36.97 -54.02 -3.56
N LYS A 2 36.38 -53.67 -4.71
CA LYS A 2 35.08 -54.10 -5.27
C LYS A 2 33.91 -53.15 -5.03
N HIS A 3 33.86 -52.18 -5.94
CA HIS A 3 32.63 -51.53 -6.39
C HIS A 3 31.65 -52.57 -6.94
N LEU A 4 30.37 -52.43 -6.62
CA LEU A 4 29.29 -52.94 -7.44
C LEU A 4 28.24 -51.84 -7.58
N LYS A 5 28.22 -51.23 -8.78
CA LYS A 5 27.01 -50.63 -9.33
C LYS A 5 26.27 -51.74 -10.08
N ALA A 6 24.98 -51.93 -9.80
CA ALA A 6 24.05 -52.51 -10.75
C ALA A 6 22.63 -52.02 -10.46
N LEU A 7 21.99 -51.56 -11.54
CA LEU A 7 20.66 -50.98 -11.67
C LEU A 7 19.54 -51.92 -11.22
N ARG A 8 18.35 -51.35 -10.98
CA ARG A 8 17.07 -51.94 -11.43
C ARG A 8 15.95 -50.88 -11.44
N ASN A 9 15.30 -50.79 -12.59
CA ASN A 9 14.08 -50.01 -12.84
C ASN A 9 12.90 -50.59 -12.06
N GLY A 10 11.98 -49.71 -11.66
CA GLY A 10 10.54 -50.00 -11.75
C GLY A 10 9.71 -49.76 -10.49
N VAL A 11 8.52 -49.21 -10.76
CA VAL A 11 7.25 -49.26 -10.00
C VAL A 11 6.89 -48.04 -9.16
N VAL A 12 6.14 -47.14 -9.81
CA VAL A 12 4.88 -46.48 -9.41
C VAL A 12 4.45 -46.62 -7.95
N GLY A 13 4.23 -45.49 -7.28
CA GLY A 13 3.54 -45.42 -5.98
C GLY A 13 3.19 -43.99 -5.54
N ALA A 14 1.93 -43.63 -5.76
CA ALA A 14 1.07 -42.63 -5.10
C ALA A 14 1.68 -41.42 -4.34
N ALA A 15 1.20 -40.22 -4.71
CA ALA A 15 0.67 -39.26 -3.72
C ALA A 15 -0.30 -38.29 -4.42
N ALA A 16 -1.60 -38.48 -4.18
CA ALA A 16 -2.59 -37.44 -4.46
C ALA A 16 -2.31 -36.26 -3.52
N VAL A 17 -1.90 -35.12 -4.08
CA VAL A 17 -1.81 -33.89 -3.30
C VAL A 17 -3.21 -33.28 -3.28
N ALA A 18 -3.86 -33.34 -2.13
CA ALA A 18 -5.09 -32.62 -1.87
C ALA A 18 -4.84 -31.11 -2.06
N LEU A 19 -5.45 -30.52 -3.08
CA LEU A 19 -5.55 -29.07 -3.22
C LEU A 19 -6.50 -28.55 -2.14
N LEU A 20 -5.96 -28.23 -0.97
CA LEU A 20 -6.62 -27.29 -0.07
C LEU A 20 -6.66 -25.95 -0.79
N ALA A 21 -7.80 -25.64 -1.40
CA ALA A 21 -8.13 -24.30 -1.86
C ALA A 21 -8.35 -23.41 -0.62
N ALA A 22 -7.26 -23.11 0.10
CA ALA A 22 -7.21 -21.98 1.00
C ALA A 22 -7.27 -20.75 0.09
N GLY A 23 -8.41 -20.06 0.10
CA GLY A 23 -8.59 -18.79 -0.56
C GLY A 23 -7.53 -17.82 -0.09
N THR A 24 -6.44 -17.72 -0.85
CA THR A 24 -5.55 -16.59 -0.77
C THR A 24 -6.23 -15.52 -1.61
N THR A 25 -6.96 -14.61 -0.96
CA THR A 25 -7.12 -13.29 -1.58
C THR A 25 -5.71 -12.76 -1.67
N THR A 26 -5.07 -12.93 -2.82
CA THR A 26 -3.87 -12.17 -3.12
C THR A 26 -4.30 -10.72 -2.95
N ALA A 27 -3.67 -10.02 -2.01
CA ALA A 27 -3.73 -8.57 -1.98
C ALA A 27 -3.21 -8.14 -3.35
N GLN A 28 -4.13 -7.88 -4.28
CA GLN A 28 -3.78 -7.39 -5.60
C GLN A 28 -3.29 -5.98 -5.35
N ALA A 29 -1.98 -5.85 -5.20
CA ALA A 29 -1.30 -4.59 -5.44
C ALA A 29 -1.86 -4.05 -6.74
N ASP A 30 -2.46 -2.86 -6.70
CA ASP A 30 -2.71 -2.12 -7.92
C ASP A 30 -1.43 -1.32 -8.18
N PRO A 31 -0.50 -1.83 -9.01
CA PRO A 31 0.73 -1.12 -9.33
C PRO A 31 0.43 0.07 -10.26
N GLY A 32 -0.83 0.24 -10.67
CA GLY A 32 -1.27 1.15 -11.71
C GLY A 32 -1.73 2.52 -11.21
N ASN A 33 -1.91 2.74 -9.91
CA ASN A 33 -2.25 4.09 -9.42
C ASN A 33 -1.03 5.03 -9.60
N PRO A 34 -1.09 6.01 -10.52
CA PRO A 34 0.02 6.92 -10.70
C PRO A 34 0.25 7.74 -9.44
N THR A 35 1.51 8.11 -9.25
CA THR A 35 1.93 9.02 -8.19
C THR A 35 1.07 10.30 -8.17
N VAL A 36 0.77 10.82 -6.99
CA VAL A 36 -0.01 12.04 -6.78
C VAL A 36 0.92 13.16 -6.31
N GLY A 37 0.96 14.28 -7.01
CA GLY A 37 1.93 15.36 -6.74
C GLY A 37 2.05 16.35 -7.90
N TYR A 38 2.85 17.41 -7.71
CA TYR A 38 3.20 18.30 -8.81
C TYR A 38 3.95 17.54 -9.92
N GLY A 39 3.54 17.74 -11.17
CA GLY A 39 4.10 17.04 -12.33
C GLY A 39 3.46 15.68 -12.65
N TYR A 40 2.43 15.27 -11.90
CA TYR A 40 1.73 14.00 -12.10
C TYR A 40 0.24 14.17 -12.48
N PRO A 41 -0.45 13.11 -12.96
CA PRO A 41 -1.83 13.21 -13.48
C PRO A 41 -2.89 13.69 -12.48
N ASN A 42 -2.72 13.45 -11.18
CA ASN A 42 -3.60 13.93 -10.10
C ASN A 42 -5.10 13.66 -10.34
N TYR A 43 -5.48 12.39 -10.51
CA TYR A 43 -6.90 12.04 -10.69
C TYR A 43 -7.73 12.41 -9.45
N ALA A 44 -8.92 12.98 -9.67
CA ALA A 44 -9.72 13.59 -8.62
C ALA A 44 -10.01 12.65 -7.43
N ARG A 45 -10.33 11.38 -7.70
CA ARG A 45 -10.58 10.38 -6.65
C ARG A 45 -9.33 10.10 -5.81
N GLN A 46 -8.16 10.00 -6.44
CA GLN A 46 -6.90 9.73 -5.74
C GLN A 46 -6.51 10.89 -4.85
N VAL A 47 -6.59 12.11 -5.38
CA VAL A 47 -6.30 13.33 -4.64
C VAL A 47 -7.25 13.49 -3.46
N ALA A 48 -8.55 13.21 -3.63
CA ALA A 48 -9.51 13.25 -2.52
C ALA A 48 -9.17 12.25 -1.40
N CYS A 49 -8.64 11.08 -1.76
CA CYS A 49 -8.16 10.10 -0.78
C CYS A 49 -6.85 10.53 -0.10
N VAL A 50 -5.91 11.13 -0.84
CA VAL A 50 -4.72 11.76 -0.25
C VAL A 50 -5.11 12.87 0.73
N GLN A 51 -6.04 13.76 0.34
CA GLN A 51 -6.54 14.84 1.19
C GLN A 51 -7.22 14.31 2.46
N PHE A 52 -7.94 13.18 2.37
CA PHE A 52 -8.51 12.50 3.53
C PHE A 52 -7.42 12.05 4.52
N PHE A 53 -6.41 11.31 4.06
CA PHE A 53 -5.32 10.86 4.93
C PHE A 53 -4.49 12.02 5.49
N VAL A 54 -4.24 13.06 4.68
CA VAL A 54 -3.59 14.29 5.11
C VAL A 54 -4.36 14.93 6.26
N ASN A 55 -5.65 15.23 6.09
CA ASN A 55 -6.47 15.84 7.14
C ASN A 55 -6.46 15.00 8.43
N TRP A 56 -6.59 13.69 8.29
CA TRP A 56 -6.61 12.78 9.43
C TRP A 56 -5.28 12.80 10.22
N TYR A 57 -4.14 12.58 9.58
CA TYR A 57 -2.87 12.42 10.27
C TYR A 57 -2.15 13.71 10.64
N THR A 58 -2.50 14.82 9.99
CA THR A 58 -1.87 16.11 10.26
C THR A 58 -2.75 17.03 11.12
N GLY A 59 -4.04 16.72 11.27
CA GLY A 59 -5.03 17.62 11.87
C GLY A 59 -5.35 18.86 11.03
N MET A 60 -4.84 18.93 9.80
CA MET A 60 -5.16 20.01 8.88
C MET A 60 -6.64 19.95 8.47
N ARG A 61 -7.15 21.08 7.97
CA ARG A 61 -8.52 21.22 7.48
C ARG A 61 -8.53 21.68 6.03
N ILE A 62 -7.78 20.97 5.18
CA ILE A 62 -7.77 21.25 3.74
C ILE A 62 -9.06 20.74 3.10
N ALA A 63 -9.50 21.38 2.02
CA ALA A 63 -10.65 20.93 1.25
C ALA A 63 -10.39 19.52 0.70
N VAL A 64 -11.42 18.66 0.73
CA VAL A 64 -11.38 17.34 0.08
C VAL A 64 -12.10 17.45 -1.27
N ASP A 65 -11.49 18.18 -2.20
CA ASP A 65 -12.06 18.58 -3.49
C ASP A 65 -11.48 17.81 -4.69
N GLY A 66 -10.52 16.90 -4.44
CA GLY A 66 -9.86 16.14 -5.49
C GLY A 66 -8.90 16.96 -6.36
N LYS A 67 -8.53 18.18 -5.96
CA LYS A 67 -7.59 19.03 -6.70
C LYS A 67 -6.26 19.12 -5.97
N PHE A 68 -5.18 18.80 -6.67
CA PHE A 68 -3.84 18.87 -6.07
C PHE A 68 -3.34 20.32 -6.09
N GLY A 69 -3.73 21.09 -5.08
CA GLY A 69 -3.31 22.48 -4.89
C GLY A 69 -2.15 22.63 -3.90
N PRO A 70 -1.67 23.87 -3.67
CA PRO A 70 -0.57 24.15 -2.73
C PRO A 70 -0.83 23.65 -1.32
N GLN A 71 -2.08 23.72 -0.84
CA GLN A 71 -2.47 23.20 0.47
C GLN A 71 -2.36 21.67 0.55
N THR A 72 -2.74 20.96 -0.52
CA THR A 72 -2.58 19.50 -0.60
C THR A 72 -1.10 19.12 -0.61
N GLY A 73 -0.28 19.79 -1.43
CA GLY A 73 1.17 19.56 -1.46
C GLY A 73 1.85 19.82 -0.11
N ALA A 74 1.53 20.94 0.56
CA ALA A 74 2.02 21.23 1.91
C ALA A 74 1.55 20.19 2.94
N GLY A 75 0.30 19.73 2.81
CA GLY A 75 -0.25 18.67 3.66
C GLY A 75 0.42 17.31 3.46
N VAL A 76 0.80 16.96 2.23
CA VAL A 76 1.59 15.74 1.96
C VAL A 76 2.96 15.84 2.62
N LYS A 77 3.66 16.98 2.51
CA LYS A 77 4.94 17.21 3.21
C LYS A 77 4.77 17.05 4.71
N ARG A 78 3.74 17.68 5.28
CA ARG A 78 3.47 17.60 6.72
C ARG A 78 3.18 16.17 7.17
N LEU A 79 2.43 15.43 6.38
CA LEU A 79 2.17 14.01 6.63
C LEU A 79 3.49 13.24 6.65
N GLN A 80 4.34 13.38 5.63
CA GLN A 80 5.64 12.71 5.54
C GLN A 80 6.51 13.01 6.77
N GLU A 81 6.62 14.29 7.18
CA GLU A 81 7.35 14.69 8.39
C GLU A 81 6.81 14.05 9.67
N ILE A 82 5.49 14.05 9.87
CA ILE A 82 4.87 13.48 11.07
C ILE A 82 5.08 11.97 11.08
N SER A 83 4.83 11.30 9.96
CA SER A 83 5.03 9.86 9.82
C SER A 83 6.45 9.47 10.21
N ASN A 84 7.47 10.11 9.62
CA ASN A 84 8.88 9.83 9.92
C ASN A 84 9.21 9.96 11.41
N ARG A 85 8.57 10.88 12.13
CA ARG A 85 8.82 11.09 13.57
C ARG A 85 8.06 10.14 14.49
N THR A 86 7.00 9.48 14.02
CA THR A 86 6.03 8.86 14.93
C THR A 86 5.75 7.40 14.63
N TRP A 87 5.41 7.04 13.39
CA TRP A 87 4.86 5.72 13.08
C TRP A 87 5.33 5.11 11.76
N ALA A 88 6.12 5.82 10.96
CA ALA A 88 6.62 5.28 9.71
C ALA A 88 7.50 4.05 9.94
N THR A 89 7.25 2.99 9.17
CA THR A 89 8.06 1.75 9.19
C THR A 89 9.36 1.87 8.40
N GLN A 90 9.48 2.92 7.59
CA GLN A 90 10.65 3.28 6.80
C GLN A 90 10.67 4.80 6.61
N GLU A 91 11.86 5.37 6.44
CA GLU A 91 11.98 6.81 6.20
C GLU A 91 11.42 7.20 4.81
N LEU A 92 10.66 8.29 4.81
CA LEU A 92 10.08 8.94 3.63
C LEU A 92 10.87 10.20 3.27
N ASP A 93 11.03 10.44 1.97
CA ASP A 93 11.44 11.75 1.48
C ASP A 93 10.31 12.77 1.74
N VAL A 94 10.65 13.97 2.20
CA VAL A 94 9.69 15.06 2.46
C VAL A 94 9.58 15.95 1.21
N ASP A 95 9.15 15.35 0.11
CA ASP A 95 9.09 15.96 -1.21
C ASP A 95 7.73 16.57 -1.56
N GLY A 96 6.67 16.24 -0.82
CA GLY A 96 5.31 16.65 -1.11
C GLY A 96 4.64 15.83 -2.22
N VAL A 97 5.21 14.67 -2.53
CA VAL A 97 4.72 13.71 -3.51
C VAL A 97 4.19 12.47 -2.80
N PHE A 98 2.92 12.16 -3.04
CA PHE A 98 2.27 10.97 -2.52
C PHE A 98 2.48 9.82 -3.52
N GLY A 99 3.67 9.22 -3.47
CA GLY A 99 4.05 8.04 -4.25
C GLY A 99 3.80 6.71 -3.51
N PRO A 100 4.14 5.57 -4.14
CA PRO A 100 3.89 4.23 -3.57
C PRO A 100 4.49 4.01 -2.19
N ARG A 101 5.66 4.58 -1.90
CA ARG A 101 6.30 4.49 -0.57
C ARG A 101 5.48 5.23 0.49
N THR A 102 5.12 6.49 0.22
CA THR A 102 4.27 7.30 1.11
C THR A 102 2.95 6.59 1.38
N GLY A 103 2.28 6.12 0.33
CA GLY A 103 1.02 5.41 0.51
C GLY A 103 1.15 4.08 1.23
N GLN A 104 2.22 3.31 1.00
CA GLN A 104 2.43 2.07 1.74
C GLN A 104 2.56 2.32 3.25
N VAL A 105 3.36 3.33 3.63
CA VAL A 105 3.51 3.75 5.03
C VAL A 105 2.16 4.15 5.62
N VAL A 106 1.40 4.99 4.91
CA VAL A 106 0.06 5.44 5.33
C VAL A 106 -0.92 4.28 5.51
N LEU A 107 -1.04 3.38 4.53
CA LEU A 107 -2.02 2.29 4.57
C LEU A 107 -1.70 1.26 5.65
N THR A 108 -0.42 0.92 5.84
CA THR A 108 0.02 0.05 6.93
C THR A 108 -0.35 0.61 8.30
N HIS A 109 -0.27 1.94 8.47
CA HIS A 109 -0.69 2.59 9.71
C HIS A 109 -2.22 2.69 9.84
N ALA A 110 -2.93 3.09 8.79
CA ALA A 110 -4.38 3.25 8.76
C ALA A 110 -5.16 1.98 9.12
N LYS A 111 -4.68 0.82 8.67
CA LYS A 111 -5.25 -0.49 9.02
C LYS A 111 -5.40 -0.71 10.54
N ASN A 112 -4.51 -0.13 11.34
CA ASN A 112 -4.49 -0.31 12.80
C ASN A 112 -5.08 0.89 13.58
N ASP A 113 -5.45 1.96 12.88
CA ASP A 113 -5.95 3.20 13.49
C ASP A 113 -7.45 3.11 13.80
N ARG A 114 -7.80 2.65 15.00
CA ARG A 114 -9.19 2.47 15.42
C ARG A 114 -10.00 3.78 15.51
N GLY A 115 -9.36 4.94 15.46
CA GLY A 115 -10.07 6.23 15.46
C GLY A 115 -10.59 6.62 14.08
N MET A 116 -9.94 6.13 13.02
CA MET A 116 -10.24 6.51 11.64
C MET A 116 -11.59 5.95 11.15
N ASP A 117 -12.23 6.65 10.22
CA ASP A 117 -13.31 6.07 9.40
C ASP A 117 -12.76 4.93 8.52
N GLN A 118 -12.83 3.72 9.07
CA GLN A 118 -12.29 2.50 8.46
C GLN A 118 -12.97 2.14 7.13
N ILE A 119 -14.24 2.52 6.93
CA ILE A 119 -14.96 2.25 5.68
C ILE A 119 -14.40 3.15 4.57
N ARG A 120 -14.25 4.44 4.85
CA ARG A 120 -13.68 5.39 3.90
C ARG A 120 -12.22 5.08 3.59
N ALA A 121 -11.44 4.70 4.60
CA ALA A 121 -10.05 4.35 4.44
C ALA A 121 -9.86 3.05 3.64
N ALA A 122 -10.70 2.03 3.84
CA ALA A 122 -10.75 0.86 2.97
C ALA A 122 -11.08 1.23 1.51
N SER A 123 -12.03 2.15 1.29
CA SER A 123 -12.34 2.63 -0.05
C SER A 123 -11.20 3.45 -0.68
N CYS A 124 -10.41 4.13 0.15
CA CYS A 124 -9.28 4.94 -0.31
C CYS A 124 -7.99 4.14 -0.50
N SER A 125 -7.84 2.99 0.14
CA SER A 125 -6.66 2.13 -0.02
C SER A 125 -6.47 1.64 -1.45
N HIS A 126 -7.57 1.47 -2.19
CA HIS A 126 -7.56 1.12 -3.62
C HIS A 126 -7.31 2.31 -4.55
N ALA A 127 -7.37 3.55 -4.05
CA ALA A 127 -7.24 4.76 -4.86
C ALA A 127 -5.88 5.44 -4.71
N VAL A 128 -5.11 5.15 -3.65
CA VAL A 128 -3.82 5.79 -3.43
C VAL A 128 -2.67 4.94 -3.95
N PRO A 129 -1.58 5.56 -4.45
CA PRO A 129 -0.38 4.83 -4.85
C PRO A 129 0.20 4.04 -3.67
N SER A 130 0.39 2.73 -3.83
CA SER A 130 1.01 1.87 -2.82
C SER A 130 1.64 0.66 -3.50
N TYR A 131 2.54 -0.05 -2.81
CA TYR A 131 3.10 -1.29 -3.33
C TYR A 131 2.13 -2.46 -3.17
N SER A 132 1.25 -2.41 -2.18
CA SER A 132 0.15 -3.33 -2.00
C SER A 132 -1.01 -2.64 -1.31
N VAL A 133 -2.23 -3.07 -1.64
CA VAL A 133 -3.41 -2.64 -0.88
C VAL A 133 -3.35 -3.33 0.48
N VAL A 134 -3.29 -2.53 1.54
CA VAL A 134 -3.32 -3.00 2.92
C VAL A 134 -4.57 -2.43 3.58
N TYR A 135 -5.63 -3.24 3.62
CA TYR A 135 -6.86 -2.96 4.36
C TYR A 135 -7.65 -4.24 4.62
#